data_AF-A0A1W9QIU3-F1
#
_entry.id   AF-A0A1W9QIU3-F1
#
_cell.length_a   1.000
_cell.length_b   1.000
_cell.length_c   1.000
_cell.angle_alpha   90.00
_cell.angle_beta   90.00
_cell.angle_gamma   90.00
#
_symmetry.space_group_name_H-M   'P 1'
#
loop_
_entity.id
_entity.type
_entity.pdbx_description
1 polymer ?
#
loop_
_entity_poly.entity_id
_entity_poly.type
_entity_poly.pdbx_seq_one_letter_code
_entity_poly.pdbx_strand_id
1 'polypeptide(L)'
;MFLFGLSWLRLSILRFGKEEFIKEHHLRKTTANFLTLSFFSFLIVISFFYSFNKEILNFLEIKNQSFLWVIIFGLLLMTLKIFIFEVLKVVRLIKVQTFLMRLASKIFVSLGILLFVFNILEINVFYVVYIFLLSDFLIIIVGLFFIKIRYLFPLQFDKILLKRMFIFSFPLLFSSWSSYIVTWVDTYVIKYFLTLEKVGIYQAAYKIFNTLRSFILTGIVTVFTPIIMVLKTENRIDKIKKFYLMRIIPQISFFIFVTIRFGILGAAFASFLVFSVNPVIWFFIINKKFDVHRKSALIFPFFTTVMLVINIANIHFIFKLVISAFLIVVVFLVSGKFNLFNKNDVELLNNINMPQLVKKIYIFLIRVSSEK
;
A
#
# COMPACT_ATOMS: atom_id res chain seq x y z
N MET A 1 -13.48 -7.18 6.47
CA MET A 1 -13.62 -7.18 7.94
C MET A 1 -12.42 -6.57 8.66
N PHE A 2 -11.16 -6.87 8.31
CA PHE A 2 -9.98 -6.16 8.87
C PHE A 2 -10.02 -4.62 8.71
N LEU A 3 -10.47 -4.11 7.56
CA LEU A 3 -10.67 -2.68 7.32
C LEU A 3 -11.90 -2.09 8.05
N PHE A 4 -12.81 -2.95 8.51
CA PHE A 4 -14.07 -2.61 9.17
C PHE A 4 -13.83 -2.05 10.58
N GLY A 5 -12.81 -2.58 11.25
CA GLY A 5 -12.47 -2.27 12.63
C GLY A 5 -11.52 -1.11 12.76
N LEU A 6 -10.23 -1.28 12.46
CA LEU A 6 -9.17 -0.51 13.14
C LEU A 6 -8.22 0.28 12.20
N SER A 7 -8.29 0.02 10.89
CA SER A 7 -7.42 0.68 9.91
C SER A 7 -7.66 2.19 9.74
N TRP A 8 -8.88 2.66 10.02
CA TRP A 8 -9.30 4.05 9.87
C TRP A 8 -8.59 4.99 10.85
N LEU A 9 -8.13 4.47 12.00
CA LEU A 9 -7.40 5.24 13.00
C LEU A 9 -5.92 5.46 12.62
N ARG A 10 -5.40 4.72 11.64
CA ARG A 10 -3.98 4.74 11.25
C ARG A 10 -3.46 6.15 10.92
N LEU A 11 -4.21 6.90 10.12
CA LEU A 11 -3.81 8.25 9.71
C LEU A 11 -3.87 9.27 10.85
N SER A 12 -4.64 8.99 11.91
CA SER A 12 -4.72 9.85 13.09
C SER A 12 -3.41 9.84 13.88
N ILE A 13 -2.79 8.68 14.09
CA ILE A 13 -1.47 8.58 14.74
C ILE A 13 -0.45 9.38 13.94
N LEU A 14 -0.42 9.18 12.61
CA LEU A 14 0.58 9.82 11.77
C LEU A 14 0.46 11.35 11.82
N ARG A 15 -0.77 11.88 11.81
CA ARG A 15 -1.03 13.32 11.89
C ARG A 15 -0.80 13.88 13.29
N PHE A 16 -1.60 13.45 14.26
CA PHE A 16 -1.63 14.00 15.61
C PHE A 16 -0.38 13.61 16.42
N GLY A 17 0.14 12.40 16.20
CA GLY A 17 1.41 11.99 16.81
C GLY A 17 2.58 12.81 16.28
N LYS A 18 2.60 13.17 15.00
CA LYS A 18 3.64 14.07 14.48
C LYS A 18 3.51 15.49 15.03
N GLU A 19 2.29 16.00 15.20
CA GLU A 19 2.04 17.28 15.87
C GLU A 19 2.54 17.27 17.33
N GLU A 20 2.21 16.22 18.10
CA GLU A 20 2.66 16.08 19.50
C GLU A 20 4.17 15.89 19.61
N PHE A 21 4.76 15.01 18.79
CA PHE A 21 6.19 14.70 18.86
C PHE A 21 7.09 15.89 18.47
N ILE A 22 6.61 16.76 17.59
CA ILE A 22 7.34 17.99 17.24
C ILE A 22 7.30 19.02 18.39
N LYS A 23 6.17 19.10 19.12
CA LYS A 23 5.98 20.09 20.19
C LYS A 23 6.53 19.63 21.54
N GLU A 24 6.27 18.38 21.90
CA GLU A 24 6.48 17.84 23.25
C GLU A 24 7.56 16.74 23.28
N HIS A 25 8.10 16.32 22.11
CA HIS A 25 9.09 15.23 21.97
C HIS A 25 8.67 13.87 22.57
N HIS A 26 7.37 13.71 22.80
CA HIS A 26 6.73 12.46 23.21
C HIS A 26 5.39 12.27 22.49
N LEU A 27 4.73 11.14 22.77
CA LEU A 27 3.51 10.65 22.12
C LEU A 27 2.49 10.16 23.16
N ARG A 28 2.61 10.60 24.40
CA ARG A 28 1.80 10.13 25.54
C ARG A 28 0.31 10.35 25.33
N LYS A 29 -0.07 11.51 24.79
CA LYS A 29 -1.48 11.88 24.57
C LYS A 29 -2.07 11.16 23.38
N THR A 30 -1.35 11.17 22.27
CA THR A 30 -1.75 10.48 21.03
C THR A 30 -1.85 8.98 21.26
N THR A 31 -0.90 8.38 21.99
CA THR A 31 -0.91 6.95 22.29
C THR A 31 -2.09 6.58 23.16
N ALA A 32 -2.33 7.31 24.26
CA ALA A 32 -3.47 7.05 25.14
C ALA A 32 -4.80 7.12 24.38
N ASN A 33 -5.02 8.22 23.64
CA ASN A 33 -6.27 8.43 22.90
C ASN A 33 -6.44 7.44 21.74
N PHE A 34 -5.36 7.06 21.05
CA PHE A 34 -5.40 6.03 20.02
C PHE A 34 -5.79 4.67 20.59
N LEU A 35 -5.19 4.28 21.72
CA LEU A 35 -5.51 3.02 22.40
C LEU A 35 -6.96 3.02 22.89
N THR A 36 -7.46 4.13 23.44
CA THR A 36 -8.88 4.28 23.81
C THR A 36 -9.80 4.10 22.61
N LEU A 37 -9.56 4.80 21.50
CA LEU A 37 -10.40 4.67 20.29
C LEU A 37 -10.32 3.25 19.69
N SER A 38 -9.13 2.65 19.73
CA SER A 38 -8.90 1.29 19.24
C SER A 38 -9.59 0.25 20.12
N PHE A 39 -9.64 0.45 21.44
CA PHE A 39 -10.38 -0.41 22.37
C PHE A 39 -11.88 -0.43 22.04
N PHE A 40 -12.52 0.73 21.90
CA PHE A 40 -13.94 0.82 21.53
C PHE A 40 -14.21 0.20 20.15
N SER A 41 -13.34 0.47 19.18
CA SER A 41 -13.43 -0.12 17.86
C SER A 41 -13.29 -1.66 17.90
N PHE A 42 -12.41 -2.18 18.73
CA PHE A 42 -12.22 -3.63 18.90
C PHE A 42 -13.45 -4.29 19.57
N LEU A 43 -14.09 -3.62 20.54
CA LEU A 43 -15.35 -4.10 21.14
C LEU A 43 -16.47 -4.22 20.11
N ILE A 44 -16.62 -3.23 19.22
CA ILE A 44 -17.61 -3.28 18.14
C ILE A 44 -17.33 -4.47 17.21
N VAL A 45 -16.06 -4.71 16.87
CA VAL A 45 -15.67 -5.85 16.04
C VAL A 45 -15.95 -7.18 16.74
N ILE A 46 -15.60 -7.34 18.02
CA ILE A 46 -15.91 -8.55 18.79
C ILE A 46 -17.41 -8.81 18.83
N SER A 47 -18.21 -7.78 19.14
CA SER A 47 -19.67 -7.90 19.18
C SER A 47 -20.23 -8.36 17.84
N PHE A 48 -19.74 -7.79 16.74
CA PHE A 48 -20.11 -8.22 15.39
C PHE A 48 -19.71 -9.68 15.11
N PHE A 49 -18.49 -10.08 15.43
CA PHE A 49 -18.01 -11.46 15.24
C PHE A 49 -18.80 -12.48 16.07
N TYR A 50 -19.22 -12.10 17.27
CA TYR A 50 -20.04 -12.95 18.12
C TYR A 50 -21.45 -13.12 17.54
N SER A 51 -22.05 -12.04 17.04
CA SER A 51 -23.39 -12.08 16.42
C SER A 51 -23.42 -12.88 15.11
N PHE A 52 -22.40 -12.77 14.26
CA PHE A 52 -22.33 -13.43 12.94
C PHE A 52 -21.44 -14.67 12.93
N ASN A 53 -21.21 -15.27 14.10
CA ASN A 53 -20.27 -16.37 14.26
C ASN A 53 -20.59 -17.56 13.33
N LYS A 54 -21.84 -18.01 13.32
CA LYS A 54 -22.27 -19.20 12.58
C LYS A 54 -22.13 -19.00 11.07
N GLU A 55 -22.50 -17.83 10.57
CA GLU A 55 -22.37 -17.47 9.15
C GLU A 55 -20.89 -17.40 8.74
N ILE A 56 -20.03 -16.83 9.59
CA ILE A 56 -18.59 -16.70 9.32
C ILE A 56 -17.91 -18.08 9.30
N LEU A 57 -18.20 -18.95 10.27
CA LEU A 57 -17.61 -20.29 10.33
C LEU A 57 -18.06 -21.17 9.17
N ASN A 58 -19.35 -21.12 8.81
CA ASN A 58 -19.86 -21.83 7.65
C ASN A 58 -19.25 -21.30 6.35
N PHE A 59 -19.09 -19.98 6.21
CA PHE A 59 -18.46 -19.39 5.03
C PHE A 59 -17.00 -19.81 4.84
N LEU A 60 -16.27 -19.93 5.96
CA LEU A 60 -14.87 -20.36 5.97
C LEU A 60 -14.70 -21.88 5.87
N GLU A 61 -15.79 -22.65 5.92
CA GLU A 61 -15.78 -24.13 5.93
C GLU A 61 -14.98 -24.70 7.12
N ILE A 62 -14.89 -23.95 8.23
CA ILE A 62 -14.12 -24.32 9.41
C ILE A 62 -15.05 -24.91 10.46
N LYS A 63 -14.89 -26.21 10.72
CA LYS A 63 -15.70 -26.96 11.70
C LYS A 63 -15.36 -26.64 13.16
N ASN A 64 -14.19 -26.07 13.44
CA ASN A 64 -13.72 -25.84 14.81
C ASN A 64 -14.06 -24.43 15.30
N GLN A 65 -14.94 -24.35 16.31
CA GLN A 65 -15.43 -23.09 16.88
C GLN A 65 -14.34 -22.27 17.59
N SER A 66 -13.26 -22.93 18.05
CA SER A 66 -12.11 -22.28 18.68
C SER A 66 -11.32 -21.38 17.72
N PHE A 67 -11.52 -21.52 16.41
CA PHE A 67 -10.81 -20.72 15.42
C PHE A 67 -11.19 -19.23 15.43
N LEU A 68 -12.37 -18.88 15.93
CA LEU A 68 -12.78 -17.48 16.10
C LEU A 68 -11.83 -16.72 17.02
N TRP A 69 -11.37 -17.36 18.10
CA TRP A 69 -10.44 -16.75 19.04
C TRP A 69 -9.09 -16.46 18.37
N VAL A 70 -8.66 -17.34 17.47
CA VAL A 70 -7.45 -17.12 16.66
C VAL A 70 -7.62 -15.91 15.73
N ILE A 71 -8.80 -15.74 15.12
CA ILE A 71 -9.11 -14.57 14.27
C ILE A 71 -9.12 -13.29 15.12
N ILE A 72 -9.81 -13.28 16.27
CA ILE A 72 -9.89 -12.12 17.16
C ILE A 72 -8.51 -11.72 17.66
N PHE A 73 -7.70 -12.70 18.07
CA PHE A 73 -6.31 -12.48 18.49
C PHE A 73 -5.46 -11.92 17.34
N GLY A 74 -5.64 -12.44 16.12
CA GLY A 74 -4.96 -11.91 14.93
C GLY A 74 -5.31 -10.45 14.62
N LEU A 75 -6.58 -10.07 14.79
CA LEU A 75 -7.02 -8.68 14.62
C LEU A 75 -6.37 -7.74 15.66
N LEU A 76 -6.19 -8.22 16.90
CA LEU A 76 -5.49 -7.49 17.95
C LEU A 76 -4.00 -7.29 17.60
N LEU A 77 -3.28 -8.37 17.25
CA LEU A 77 -1.88 -8.29 16.84
C LEU A 77 -1.70 -7.34 15.65
N MET A 78 -2.58 -7.43 14.66
CA MET A 78 -2.49 -6.59 13.49
C MET A 78 -2.68 -5.09 13.81
N THR A 79 -3.56 -4.77 14.76
CA THR A 79 -3.77 -3.38 15.22
C THR A 79 -2.55 -2.83 15.94
N LEU A 80 -1.94 -3.63 16.81
CA LEU A 80 -0.69 -3.28 17.47
C LEU A 80 0.44 -3.08 16.46
N LYS A 81 0.57 -3.97 15.46
CA LYS A 81 1.54 -3.82 14.37
C LYS A 81 1.37 -2.50 13.62
N ILE A 82 0.14 -2.11 13.29
CA ILE A 82 -0.15 -0.83 12.62
C ILE A 82 0.27 0.34 13.51
N PHE A 83 -0.08 0.31 14.79
CA PHE A 83 0.34 1.32 15.76
C PHE A 83 1.87 1.48 15.77
N ILE A 84 2.60 0.38 15.89
CA ILE A 84 4.07 0.38 15.87
C ILE A 84 4.62 0.96 14.57
N PHE A 85 4.08 0.57 13.42
CA PHE A 85 4.51 1.10 12.13
C PHE A 85 4.28 2.61 11.98
N GLU A 86 3.15 3.13 12.46
CA GLU A 86 2.88 4.56 12.40
C GLU A 86 3.71 5.34 13.41
N VAL A 87 3.91 4.82 14.64
CA VAL A 87 4.82 5.43 15.62
C VAL A 87 6.25 5.50 15.09
N LEU A 88 6.77 4.42 14.49
CA LEU A 88 8.10 4.43 13.87
C LEU A 88 8.23 5.52 12.80
N LYS A 89 7.19 5.77 12.00
CA LYS A 89 7.18 6.86 11.02
C LYS A 89 7.19 8.23 11.69
N VAL A 90 6.40 8.41 12.75
CA VAL A 90 6.32 9.66 13.51
C VAL A 90 7.67 10.02 14.15
N VAL A 91 8.37 9.03 14.72
CA VAL A 91 9.71 9.17 15.31
C VAL A 91 10.83 9.22 14.25
N ARG A 92 10.49 9.26 12.95
CA ARG A 92 11.41 9.33 11.79
C ARG A 92 12.26 8.07 11.56
N LEU A 93 11.87 6.93 12.14
CA LEU A 93 12.49 5.61 11.93
C LEU A 93 11.87 4.84 10.75
N ILE A 94 11.61 5.53 9.64
CA ILE A 94 10.94 4.97 8.45
C ILE A 94 11.75 3.80 7.85
N LYS A 95 13.09 3.87 7.93
CA LYS A 95 13.99 2.79 7.48
C LYS A 95 13.74 1.49 8.26
N VAL A 96 13.57 1.59 9.58
CA VAL A 96 13.25 0.44 10.46
C VAL A 96 11.88 -0.11 10.12
N GLN A 97 10.87 0.75 9.98
CA GLN A 97 9.52 0.33 9.58
C GLN A 97 9.52 -0.41 8.23
N THR A 98 10.28 0.09 7.25
CA THR A 98 10.41 -0.55 5.93
C THR A 98 11.16 -1.88 6.02
N PHE A 99 12.21 -1.95 6.84
CA PHE A 99 12.95 -3.17 7.11
C PHE A 99 12.05 -4.24 7.76
N LEU A 100 11.30 -3.90 8.81
CA LEU A 100 10.37 -4.82 9.48
C LEU A 100 9.29 -5.35 8.53
N MET A 101 8.75 -4.49 7.67
CA MET A 101 7.77 -4.89 6.66
C MET A 101 8.34 -5.92 5.68
N ARG A 102 9.60 -5.76 5.26
CA ARG A 102 10.31 -6.70 4.36
C ARG A 102 10.75 -7.97 5.06
N LEU A 103 11.14 -7.88 6.33
CA LEU A 103 11.51 -9.02 7.16
C LEU A 103 10.32 -9.96 7.33
N ALA A 104 9.14 -9.41 7.61
CA ALA A 104 7.88 -10.16 7.69
C ALA A 104 7.59 -10.96 6.42
N SER A 105 7.70 -10.32 5.25
CA SER A 105 7.45 -11.00 3.97
C SER A 105 8.49 -12.08 3.67
N LYS A 106 9.75 -11.86 4.08
CA LYS A 106 10.82 -12.85 3.89
C LYS A 106 10.69 -14.04 4.83
N ILE A 107 10.38 -13.82 6.10
CA ILE A 107 10.13 -14.89 7.09
C ILE A 107 8.96 -15.76 6.64
N PHE A 108 7.87 -15.13 6.19
CA PHE A 108 6.71 -15.85 5.69
C PHE A 108 7.07 -16.74 4.48
N VAL A 109 7.80 -16.19 3.50
CA VAL A 109 8.20 -16.93 2.30
C VAL A 109 9.23 -18.01 2.61
N SER A 110 10.24 -17.73 3.45
CA SER A 110 11.27 -18.71 3.79
C SER A 110 10.73 -19.87 4.61
N LEU A 111 9.88 -19.61 5.61
CA LEU A 111 9.24 -20.67 6.39
C LEU A 111 8.25 -21.46 5.54
N GLY A 112 7.46 -20.79 4.70
CA GLY A 112 6.55 -21.46 3.76
C GLY A 112 7.27 -22.41 2.80
N ILE A 113 8.41 -21.99 2.25
CA ILE A 113 9.24 -22.82 1.34
C ILE A 113 9.90 -23.97 2.11
N LEU A 114 10.50 -23.72 3.27
CA LEU A 114 11.14 -24.76 4.08
C LEU A 114 10.14 -25.86 4.45
N LEU A 115 8.93 -25.50 4.86
CA LEU A 115 7.91 -26.46 5.25
C LEU A 115 7.38 -27.28 4.06
N PHE A 116 7.24 -26.66 2.88
CA PHE A 116 6.87 -27.37 1.64
C PHE A 116 7.96 -28.35 1.18
N VAL A 117 9.23 -27.93 1.22
CA VAL A 117 10.36 -28.73 0.74
C VAL A 117 10.65 -29.94 1.63
N PHE A 118 10.53 -29.78 2.95
CA PHE A 118 10.87 -30.86 3.88
C PHE A 118 9.71 -31.79 4.24
N ASN A 119 8.50 -31.55 3.69
CA ASN A 119 7.30 -32.38 3.92
C ASN A 119 7.00 -32.65 5.42
N ILE A 120 7.44 -31.75 6.31
CA ILE A 120 7.42 -31.93 7.77
C ILE A 120 5.99 -31.83 8.31
N LEU A 121 5.12 -31.07 7.64
CA LEU A 121 3.73 -30.83 8.03
C LEU A 121 2.83 -30.84 6.79
N GLU A 122 1.72 -31.58 6.85
CA GLU A 122 0.63 -31.42 5.89
C GLU A 122 0.15 -29.97 5.92
N ILE A 123 0.21 -29.28 4.78
CA ILE A 123 -0.12 -27.85 4.68
C ILE A 123 -1.61 -27.66 4.92
N ASN A 124 -1.95 -27.42 6.19
CA ASN A 124 -3.28 -27.05 6.63
C ASN A 124 -3.39 -25.53 6.76
N VAL A 125 -4.59 -24.98 6.53
CA VAL A 125 -4.95 -23.57 6.66
C VAL A 125 -4.52 -23.00 8.03
N PHE A 126 -4.65 -23.80 9.09
CA PHE A 126 -4.24 -23.39 10.45
C PHE A 126 -2.76 -23.02 10.53
N TYR A 127 -1.87 -23.78 9.88
CA TYR A 127 -0.42 -23.51 9.91
C TYR A 127 -0.08 -22.18 9.24
N VAL A 128 -0.69 -21.90 8.09
CA VAL A 128 -0.50 -20.62 7.38
C VAL A 128 -0.90 -19.45 8.29
N VAL A 129 -2.02 -19.58 8.99
CA VAL A 129 -2.50 -18.56 9.94
C VAL A 129 -1.51 -18.38 11.09
N TYR A 130 -1.01 -19.47 11.69
CA TYR A 130 -0.03 -19.38 12.78
C TYR A 130 1.28 -18.72 12.36
N ILE A 131 1.80 -18.99 11.15
CA ILE A 131 3.01 -18.33 10.64
C ILE A 131 2.79 -16.82 10.47
N PHE A 132 1.62 -16.42 9.97
CA PHE A 132 1.27 -15.00 9.88
C PHE A 132 1.20 -14.33 11.26
N LEU A 133 0.57 -14.98 12.24
CA LEU A 133 0.47 -14.46 13.60
C LEU A 133 1.84 -14.36 14.27
N LEU A 134 2.69 -15.37 14.11
CA LEU A 134 4.06 -15.36 14.62
C LEU A 134 4.88 -14.22 14.01
N SER A 135 4.75 -14.02 12.69
CA SER A 135 5.43 -12.93 11.99
C SER A 135 4.99 -11.57 12.53
N ASP A 136 3.68 -11.37 12.71
CA ASP A 136 3.14 -10.12 13.26
C ASP A 136 3.58 -9.88 14.71
N PHE A 137 3.61 -10.94 15.53
CA PHE A 137 4.10 -10.87 16.90
C PHE A 137 5.58 -10.47 16.99
N LEU A 138 6.44 -11.09 16.16
CA LEU A 138 7.86 -10.73 16.09
C LEU A 138 8.07 -9.28 15.65
N ILE A 139 7.29 -8.78 14.69
CA ILE A 139 7.34 -7.38 14.26
C ILE A 139 7.03 -6.43 15.41
N ILE A 140 6.04 -6.76 16.24
CA ILE A 140 5.67 -5.93 17.40
C ILE A 140 6.83 -5.89 18.40
N ILE A 141 7.42 -7.05 18.73
CA ILE A 141 8.56 -7.14 19.67
C ILE A 141 9.75 -6.32 19.15
N VAL A 142 10.19 -6.59 17.92
CA VAL A 142 11.36 -5.91 17.33
C VAL A 142 11.05 -4.42 17.14
N GLY A 143 9.84 -4.07 16.72
CA GLY A 143 9.44 -2.68 16.55
C GLY A 143 9.40 -1.88 17.85
N LEU A 144 8.94 -2.49 18.95
CA LEU A 144 8.97 -1.90 20.29
C LEU A 144 10.41 -1.67 20.78
N PHE A 145 11.34 -2.57 20.47
CA PHE A 145 12.76 -2.40 20.83
C PHE A 145 13.36 -1.09 20.27
N PHE A 146 12.95 -0.68 19.06
CA PHE A 146 13.42 0.58 18.46
C PHE A 146 12.70 1.84 18.98
N ILE A 147 11.53 1.69 19.61
CA ILE A 147 10.77 2.81 20.15
C ILE A 147 11.18 3.01 21.61
N LYS A 148 11.76 4.17 21.94
CA LYS A 148 12.09 4.48 23.35
C LYS A 148 10.79 4.53 24.16
N ILE A 149 10.65 3.66 25.15
CA ILE A 149 9.41 3.52 25.96
C ILE A 149 8.95 4.84 26.59
N ARG A 150 9.91 5.71 26.93
CA ARG A 150 9.68 7.07 27.45
C ARG A 150 8.90 8.00 26.51
N TYR A 151 8.89 7.72 25.21
CA TYR A 151 8.09 8.45 24.24
C TYR A 151 6.60 8.12 24.37
N LEU A 152 6.27 6.90 24.81
CA LEU A 152 4.88 6.44 24.89
C LEU A 152 4.31 6.63 26.30
N PHE A 153 5.14 6.45 27.33
CA PHE A 153 4.71 6.43 28.72
C PHE A 153 5.21 7.63 29.55
N PRO A 154 4.48 8.00 30.63
CA PRO A 154 3.15 7.54 31.01
C PRO A 154 2.04 7.99 30.04
N LEU A 155 0.99 7.19 29.92
CA LEU A 155 -0.17 7.51 29.09
C LEU A 155 -0.93 8.71 29.68
N GLN A 156 -1.27 9.69 28.85
CA GLN A 156 -1.99 10.90 29.27
C GLN A 156 -3.28 11.03 28.47
N PHE A 157 -4.43 10.90 29.13
CA PHE A 157 -5.71 11.03 28.44
C PHE A 157 -6.03 12.50 28.15
N ASP A 158 -6.41 12.81 26.91
CA ASP A 158 -6.85 14.15 26.51
C ASP A 158 -8.16 14.04 25.72
N LYS A 159 -9.27 14.43 26.37
CA LYS A 159 -10.61 14.36 25.79
C LYS A 159 -10.76 15.23 24.53
N ILE A 160 -10.09 16.37 24.47
CA ILE A 160 -10.15 17.28 23.33
C ILE A 160 -9.43 16.65 22.14
N LEU A 161 -8.24 16.11 22.38
CA LEU A 161 -7.48 15.40 21.34
C LEU A 161 -8.20 14.14 20.88
N LEU A 162 -8.82 13.37 21.78
CA LEU A 162 -9.64 12.20 21.43
C LEU A 162 -10.78 12.57 20.49
N LYS A 163 -11.55 13.63 20.80
CA LYS A 163 -12.64 14.12 19.94
C LYS A 163 -12.11 14.55 18.56
N ARG A 164 -10.97 15.25 18.51
CA ARG A 164 -10.34 15.66 17.24
C ARG A 164 -9.87 14.46 16.41
N MET A 165 -9.26 13.46 17.06
CA MET A 165 -8.85 12.21 16.42
C MET A 165 -10.04 11.45 15.87
N PHE A 166 -11.14 11.35 16.62
CA PHE A 166 -12.36 10.67 16.20
C PHE A 166 -12.99 11.36 14.99
N ILE A 167 -13.24 12.68 15.05
CA ILE A 167 -13.86 13.44 13.94
C ILE A 167 -13.00 13.37 12.67
N PHE A 168 -11.68 13.43 12.80
CA PHE A 168 -10.77 13.29 11.66
C PHE A 168 -10.84 11.89 11.04
N SER A 169 -10.92 10.86 11.88
CA SER A 169 -10.79 9.47 11.43
C SER A 169 -12.12 8.89 10.98
N PHE A 170 -13.24 9.32 11.55
CA PHE A 170 -14.56 8.76 11.30
C PHE A 170 -14.93 8.72 9.81
N PRO A 171 -14.72 9.78 9.00
CA PRO A 171 -14.94 9.71 7.54
C PRO A 171 -14.05 8.67 6.83
N LEU A 172 -12.87 8.38 7.37
CA LEU A 172 -11.93 7.40 6.80
C LEU A 172 -12.41 5.96 7.01
N LEU A 173 -13.37 5.71 7.91
CA LEU A 173 -14.05 4.42 8.01
C LEU A 173 -14.69 4.05 6.67
N PHE A 174 -15.44 4.98 6.07
CA PHE A 174 -16.12 4.74 4.79
C PHE A 174 -15.12 4.50 3.66
N SER A 175 -14.02 5.25 3.61
CA SER A 175 -12.95 4.99 2.64
C SER A 175 -12.33 3.60 2.81
N SER A 176 -12.09 3.19 4.06
CA SER A 176 -11.56 1.87 4.39
C SER A 176 -12.56 0.76 4.00
N TRP A 177 -13.85 1.00 4.23
CA TRP A 177 -14.93 0.10 3.83
C TRP A 177 -15.04 -0.05 2.32
N SER A 178 -15.12 1.05 1.58
CA SER A 178 -15.18 1.02 0.12
C SER A 178 -13.97 0.30 -0.46
N SER A 179 -12.78 0.57 0.06
CA SER A 179 -11.57 -0.14 -0.35
C SER A 179 -11.65 -1.65 -0.08
N TYR A 180 -12.21 -2.07 1.06
CA TYR A 180 -12.37 -3.49 1.38
C TYR A 180 -13.34 -4.17 0.43
N ILE A 181 -14.53 -3.59 0.26
CA ILE A 181 -15.59 -4.13 -0.58
C ILE A 181 -15.06 -4.30 -2.00
N VAL A 182 -14.46 -3.25 -2.58
CA VAL A 182 -13.88 -3.30 -3.93
C VAL A 182 -12.78 -4.35 -4.05
N THR A 183 -11.98 -4.58 -3.00
CA THR A 183 -10.88 -5.56 -3.07
C THR A 183 -11.38 -7.00 -3.01
N TRP A 184 -12.46 -7.27 -2.27
CA TRP A 184 -12.89 -8.63 -1.96
C TRP A 184 -14.12 -9.09 -2.72
N VAL A 185 -15.01 -8.18 -3.14
CA VAL A 185 -16.27 -8.52 -3.84
C VAL A 185 -16.00 -9.45 -5.01
N ASP A 186 -15.00 -9.17 -5.83
CA ASP A 186 -14.67 -10.03 -6.98
C ASP A 186 -14.35 -11.47 -6.56
N THR A 187 -13.62 -11.62 -5.45
CA THR A 187 -13.25 -12.94 -4.91
C THR A 187 -14.47 -13.70 -4.41
N TYR A 188 -15.39 -13.00 -3.73
CA TYR A 188 -16.65 -13.59 -3.25
C TYR A 188 -17.55 -14.01 -4.43
N VAL A 189 -17.70 -13.14 -5.44
CA VAL A 189 -18.48 -13.42 -6.64
C VAL A 189 -17.90 -14.63 -7.39
N ILE A 190 -16.58 -14.67 -7.59
CA ILE A 190 -15.91 -15.81 -8.24
C ILE A 190 -16.09 -17.09 -7.42
N LYS A 191 -15.95 -17.06 -6.08
CA LYS A 191 -16.19 -18.24 -5.24
C LYS A 191 -17.65 -18.73 -5.33
N TYR A 192 -18.60 -17.81 -5.45
CA TYR A 192 -20.02 -18.16 -5.50
C TYR A 192 -20.42 -18.81 -6.83
N PHE A 193 -19.92 -18.28 -7.96
CA PHE A 193 -20.30 -18.76 -9.30
C PHE A 193 -19.34 -19.81 -9.89
N LEU A 194 -18.10 -19.90 -9.40
CA LEU A 194 -17.04 -20.75 -9.94
C LEU A 194 -16.35 -21.56 -8.83
N THR A 195 -15.40 -22.42 -9.21
CA THR A 195 -14.68 -23.28 -8.26
C THR A 195 -13.59 -22.53 -7.48
N LEU A 196 -13.19 -23.08 -6.33
CA LEU A 196 -12.06 -22.58 -5.52
C LEU A 196 -10.75 -22.49 -6.32
N GLU A 197 -10.54 -23.38 -7.29
CA GLU A 197 -9.40 -23.33 -8.20
C GLU A 197 -9.38 -22.02 -9.00
N LYS A 198 -10.54 -21.58 -9.52
CA LYS A 198 -10.65 -20.31 -10.25
C LYS A 198 -10.41 -19.10 -9.35
N VAL A 199 -10.81 -19.17 -8.08
CA VAL A 199 -10.47 -18.16 -7.07
C VAL A 199 -8.96 -18.07 -6.87
N GLY A 200 -8.28 -19.22 -6.79
CA GLY A 200 -6.82 -19.29 -6.69
C GLY A 200 -6.11 -18.65 -7.88
N ILE A 201 -6.55 -18.98 -9.11
CA ILE A 201 -6.04 -18.37 -10.34
C ILE A 201 -6.24 -16.85 -10.35
N TYR A 202 -7.45 -16.39 -10.02
CA TYR A 202 -7.77 -14.97 -9.94
C TYR A 202 -6.86 -14.24 -8.94
N GLN A 203 -6.72 -14.78 -7.74
CA GLN A 203 -5.90 -14.18 -6.68
C GLN A 203 -4.41 -14.14 -7.05
N ALA A 204 -3.90 -15.16 -7.74
CA ALA A 204 -2.54 -15.16 -8.26
C ALA A 204 -2.33 -14.04 -9.29
N ALA A 205 -3.22 -13.93 -10.28
CA ALA A 205 -3.17 -12.86 -11.28
C ALA A 205 -3.31 -11.47 -10.63
N TYR A 206 -4.29 -11.30 -9.74
CA TYR A 206 -4.54 -10.05 -9.02
C TYR A 206 -3.32 -9.56 -8.24
N LYS A 207 -2.61 -10.47 -7.54
CA LYS A 207 -1.37 -10.14 -6.83
C LYS A 207 -0.24 -9.71 -7.76
N ILE A 208 -0.07 -10.39 -8.90
CA ILE A 208 0.94 -10.03 -9.91
C ILE A 208 0.67 -8.61 -10.44
N PHE A 209 -0.57 -8.33 -10.84
CA PHE A 209 -0.96 -7.02 -11.35
C PHE A 209 -0.84 -5.92 -10.29
N ASN A 210 -1.25 -6.17 -9.04
CA ASN A 210 -1.09 -5.20 -7.97
C ASN A 210 0.39 -4.90 -7.65
N THR A 211 1.27 -5.89 -7.79
CA THR A 211 2.72 -5.69 -7.61
C THR A 211 3.28 -4.78 -8.70
N LEU A 212 2.95 -5.06 -9.96
CA LEU A 212 3.31 -4.20 -11.10
C LEU A 212 2.75 -2.79 -10.97
N ARG A 213 1.46 -2.67 -10.62
CA ARG A 213 0.78 -1.40 -10.37
C ARG A 213 1.46 -0.61 -9.25
N SER A 214 1.81 -1.26 -8.14
CA SER A 214 2.48 -0.61 -7.01
C SER A 214 3.83 -0.04 -7.41
N PHE A 215 4.60 -0.75 -8.23
CA PHE A 215 5.87 -0.27 -8.75
C PHE A 215 5.70 1.01 -9.59
N ILE A 216 4.73 1.01 -10.52
CA ILE A 216 4.43 2.16 -11.39
C ILE A 216 3.91 3.36 -10.57
N LEU A 217 2.92 3.13 -9.70
CA LEU A 217 2.33 4.18 -8.87
C LEU A 217 3.33 4.78 -7.89
N THR A 218 4.23 3.98 -7.32
CA THR A 218 5.27 4.48 -6.41
C THR A 218 6.21 5.43 -7.14
N GLY A 219 6.63 5.12 -8.36
CA GLY A 219 7.44 6.02 -9.19
C GLY A 219 6.73 7.35 -9.48
N ILE A 220 5.45 7.29 -9.87
CA ILE A 220 4.63 8.48 -10.11
C ILE A 220 4.48 9.32 -8.83
N VAL A 221 4.04 8.72 -7.72
CA VAL A 221 3.83 9.43 -6.44
C VAL A 221 5.13 10.08 -5.96
N THR A 222 6.26 9.38 -6.09
CA THR A 222 7.59 9.90 -5.69
C THR A 222 7.98 11.17 -6.44
N VAL A 223 7.58 11.31 -7.72
CA VAL A 223 7.88 12.50 -8.54
C VAL A 223 6.79 13.58 -8.40
N PHE A 224 5.51 13.21 -8.38
CA PHE A 224 4.41 14.17 -8.39
C PHE A 224 4.14 14.81 -7.02
N THR A 225 4.27 14.07 -5.93
CA THR A 225 4.08 14.62 -4.58
C THR A 225 4.97 15.83 -4.30
N PRO A 226 6.29 15.81 -4.55
CA PRO A 226 7.12 17.00 -4.34
C PRO A 226 6.75 18.16 -5.26
N ILE A 227 6.39 17.91 -6.53
CA ILE A 227 5.93 18.96 -7.47
C ILE A 227 4.66 19.65 -6.96
N ILE A 228 3.68 18.88 -6.49
CA ILE A 228 2.43 19.42 -5.92
C ILE A 228 2.73 20.20 -4.64
N MET A 229 3.64 19.71 -3.80
CA MET A 229 4.04 20.41 -2.58
C MET A 229 4.72 21.75 -2.88
N VAL A 230 5.63 21.81 -3.86
CA VAL A 230 6.25 23.07 -4.32
C VAL A 230 5.19 24.06 -4.82
N LEU A 231 4.29 23.62 -5.71
CA LEU A 231 3.21 24.46 -6.23
C LEU A 231 2.27 24.97 -5.13
N LYS A 232 2.07 24.18 -4.07
CA LYS A 232 1.24 24.55 -2.93
C LYS A 232 1.96 25.56 -2.04
N THR A 233 3.26 25.38 -1.80
CA THR A 233 4.09 26.30 -1.02
C THR A 233 4.25 27.66 -1.71
N GLU A 234 4.28 27.68 -3.05
CA GLU A 234 4.29 28.91 -3.85
C GLU A 234 2.91 29.59 -3.97
N ASN A 235 1.89 29.14 -3.24
CA ASN A 235 0.49 29.61 -3.34
C ASN A 235 -0.10 29.60 -4.77
N ARG A 236 0.47 28.81 -5.68
CA ARG A 236 -0.05 28.65 -7.06
C ARG A 236 -1.18 27.63 -7.13
N ILE A 237 -2.16 27.78 -6.25
CA ILE A 237 -3.28 26.84 -6.09
C ILE A 237 -4.13 26.78 -7.37
N ASP A 238 -4.20 27.85 -8.16
CA ASP A 238 -4.91 27.85 -9.44
C ASP A 238 -4.25 26.93 -10.48
N LYS A 239 -2.91 26.81 -10.45
CA LYS A 239 -2.19 25.85 -11.31
C LYS A 239 -2.44 24.42 -10.87
N ILE A 240 -2.57 24.17 -9.56
CA ILE A 240 -2.94 22.85 -9.01
C ILE A 240 -4.39 22.51 -9.39
N LYS A 241 -5.34 23.43 -9.18
CA LYS A 241 -6.75 23.26 -9.56
C LYS A 241 -6.90 23.02 -11.06
N LYS A 242 -6.26 23.84 -11.90
CA LYS A 242 -6.28 23.69 -13.36
C LYS A 242 -5.66 22.36 -13.79
N PHE A 243 -4.58 21.92 -13.14
CA PHE A 243 -3.98 20.61 -13.37
C PHE A 243 -4.92 19.45 -12.97
N TYR A 244 -5.61 19.55 -11.82
CA TYR A 244 -6.56 18.55 -11.36
C TYR A 244 -7.80 18.47 -12.27
N LEU A 245 -8.39 19.63 -12.60
CA LEU A 245 -9.59 19.74 -13.43
C LEU A 245 -9.33 19.37 -14.89
N MET A 246 -8.20 19.77 -15.49
CA MET A 246 -7.91 19.46 -16.89
C MET A 246 -7.34 18.05 -17.12
N ARG A 247 -6.91 17.33 -16.07
CA ARG A 247 -6.21 16.05 -16.25
C ARG A 247 -6.82 14.87 -15.52
N ILE A 248 -7.29 15.03 -14.28
CA ILE A 248 -7.84 13.91 -13.51
C ILE A 248 -9.32 13.70 -13.86
N ILE A 249 -10.09 14.79 -14.02
CA ILE A 249 -11.51 14.69 -14.37
C ILE A 249 -11.71 14.01 -15.74
N PRO A 250 -11.03 14.40 -16.83
CA PRO A 250 -11.20 13.72 -18.12
C PRO A 250 -10.78 12.25 -18.08
N GLN A 251 -9.75 11.90 -17.31
CA GLN A 251 -9.31 10.51 -17.15
C GLN A 251 -10.34 9.67 -16.40
N ILE A 252 -10.90 10.20 -15.30
CA ILE A 252 -11.97 9.54 -14.54
C ILE A 252 -13.25 9.45 -15.37
N SER A 253 -13.62 10.52 -16.07
CA SER A 253 -14.78 10.56 -16.97
C SER A 253 -14.63 9.58 -18.14
N PHE A 254 -13.44 9.46 -18.73
CA PHE A 254 -13.14 8.45 -19.75
C PHE A 254 -13.23 7.04 -19.17
N PHE A 255 -12.68 6.81 -17.97
CA PHE A 255 -12.76 5.51 -17.30
C PHE A 255 -14.21 5.08 -17.04
N ILE A 256 -15.01 6.01 -16.53
CA ILE A 256 -16.44 5.80 -16.27
C ILE A 256 -17.19 5.57 -17.59
N PHE A 257 -16.93 6.37 -18.61
CA PHE A 257 -17.57 6.23 -19.93
C PHE A 257 -17.29 4.88 -20.58
N VAL A 258 -16.02 4.47 -20.65
CA VAL A 258 -15.64 3.17 -21.24
C VAL A 258 -16.19 2.00 -20.43
N THR A 259 -16.22 2.12 -19.09
CA THR A 259 -16.81 1.10 -18.21
C THR A 259 -18.32 0.99 -18.39
N ILE A 260 -19.04 2.11 -18.49
CA ILE A 260 -20.50 2.11 -18.73
C ILE A 260 -20.81 1.53 -20.11
N ARG A 261 -20.00 1.84 -21.13
CA ARG A 261 -20.29 1.44 -22.51
C ARG A 261 -19.97 -0.03 -22.81
N PHE A 262 -18.91 -0.57 -22.21
CA PHE A 262 -18.40 -1.91 -22.53
C PHE A 262 -18.39 -2.86 -21.31
N GLY A 263 -19.01 -2.47 -20.20
CA GLY A 263 -19.08 -3.27 -18.97
C GLY A 263 -17.70 -3.60 -18.41
N ILE A 264 -17.52 -4.85 -17.96
CA ILE A 264 -16.28 -5.35 -17.35
C ILE A 264 -15.10 -5.33 -18.34
N LEU A 265 -15.35 -5.63 -19.62
CA LEU A 265 -14.32 -5.52 -20.66
C LEU A 265 -13.87 -4.06 -20.85
N GLY A 266 -14.82 -3.12 -20.73
CA GLY A 266 -14.55 -1.69 -20.69
C GLY A 266 -13.67 -1.29 -19.50
N ALA A 267 -13.98 -1.77 -18.30
CA ALA A 267 -13.18 -1.50 -17.10
C ALA A 267 -11.75 -2.06 -17.22
N ALA A 268 -11.61 -3.27 -17.77
CA ALA A 268 -10.30 -3.89 -18.00
C ALA A 268 -9.47 -3.09 -19.04
N PHE A 269 -10.10 -2.70 -20.15
CA PHE A 269 -9.45 -1.92 -21.19
C PHE A 269 -9.08 -0.50 -20.72
N ALA A 270 -9.97 0.17 -19.99
CA ALA A 270 -9.72 1.48 -19.40
C ALA A 270 -8.56 1.42 -18.37
N SER A 271 -8.56 0.40 -17.51
CA SER A 271 -7.46 0.13 -16.57
C SER A 271 -6.14 -0.03 -17.30
N PHE A 272 -6.13 -0.85 -18.35
CA PHE A 272 -4.95 -1.06 -19.17
C PHE A 272 -4.45 0.24 -19.82
N LEU A 273 -5.33 1.02 -20.44
CA LEU A 273 -4.96 2.29 -21.07
C LEU A 273 -4.41 3.28 -20.05
N VAL A 274 -5.02 3.38 -18.87
CA VAL A 274 -4.51 4.26 -17.81
C VAL A 274 -3.14 3.78 -17.31
N PHE A 275 -2.91 2.49 -17.13
CA PHE A 275 -1.61 2.03 -16.60
C PHE A 275 -0.52 1.93 -17.67
N SER A 276 -0.87 1.78 -18.94
CA SER A 276 0.09 1.69 -20.05
C SER A 276 0.37 3.07 -20.65
N VAL A 277 -0.64 3.86 -20.94
CA VAL A 277 -0.50 5.10 -21.72
C VAL A 277 -0.26 6.31 -20.80
N ASN A 278 -0.89 6.37 -19.62
CA ASN A 278 -0.76 7.52 -18.72
C ASN A 278 0.69 7.76 -18.29
N PRO A 279 1.49 6.76 -17.85
CA PRO A 279 2.89 6.99 -17.49
C PRO A 279 3.71 7.57 -18.65
N VAL A 280 3.42 7.18 -19.89
CA VAL A 280 4.09 7.67 -21.11
C VAL A 280 3.74 9.11 -21.39
N ILE A 281 2.44 9.44 -21.36
CA ILE A 281 1.97 10.81 -21.55
C ILE A 281 2.59 11.72 -20.50
N TRP A 282 2.58 11.30 -19.23
CA TRP A 282 3.19 12.07 -18.15
C TRP A 282 4.68 12.27 -18.34
N PHE A 283 5.38 11.22 -18.74
CA PHE A 283 6.81 11.30 -19.00
C PHE A 283 7.13 12.21 -20.18
N PHE A 284 6.37 12.13 -21.27
CA PHE A 284 6.54 13.01 -22.43
C PHE A 284 6.26 14.48 -22.08
N ILE A 285 5.21 14.75 -21.28
CA ILE A 285 4.90 16.09 -20.79
C ILE A 285 6.01 16.61 -19.89
N ILE A 286 6.56 15.78 -18.99
CA ILE A 286 7.68 16.15 -18.12
C ILE A 286 8.92 16.44 -18.97
N ASN A 287 9.27 15.56 -19.89
CA ASN A 287 10.40 15.74 -20.80
C ASN A 287 10.30 17.03 -21.60
N LYS A 288 9.12 17.34 -22.17
CA LYS A 288 8.90 18.56 -22.96
C LYS A 288 8.89 19.81 -22.09
N LYS A 289 8.37 19.74 -20.86
CA LYS A 289 8.22 20.91 -19.98
C LYS A 289 9.49 21.26 -19.22
N PHE A 290 10.35 20.27 -18.98
CA PHE A 290 11.59 20.42 -18.22
C PHE A 290 12.85 20.17 -19.06
N ASP A 291 12.70 20.05 -20.39
CA ASP A 291 13.75 19.79 -21.38
C ASP A 291 14.65 18.59 -21.04
N VAL A 292 14.02 17.51 -20.58
CA VAL A 292 14.71 16.29 -20.16
C VAL A 292 14.57 15.26 -21.27
N HIS A 293 15.63 14.98 -22.03
CA HIS A 293 15.61 13.97 -23.09
C HIS A 293 15.77 12.54 -22.57
N ARG A 294 14.92 12.11 -21.63
CA ARG A 294 14.93 10.72 -21.15
C ARG A 294 14.02 9.87 -22.02
N LYS A 295 14.50 8.69 -22.44
CA LYS A 295 13.71 7.70 -23.20
C LYS A 295 13.34 6.46 -22.37
N SER A 296 13.91 6.30 -21.17
CA SER A 296 13.78 5.09 -20.35
C SER A 296 12.35 4.76 -19.92
N ALA A 297 11.45 5.75 -19.75
CA ALA A 297 10.08 5.42 -19.35
C ALA A 297 9.17 4.96 -20.51
N LEU A 298 9.62 5.01 -21.77
CA LEU A 298 8.93 4.39 -22.90
C LEU A 298 8.99 2.87 -22.86
N ILE A 299 9.77 2.30 -21.95
CA ILE A 299 9.91 0.86 -21.78
C ILE A 299 8.76 0.29 -20.92
N PHE A 300 8.20 1.09 -20.02
CA PHE A 300 7.03 0.69 -19.22
C PHE A 300 5.77 0.36 -20.03
N PRO A 301 5.29 1.21 -20.96
CA PRO A 301 4.15 0.86 -21.83
C PRO A 301 4.44 -0.36 -22.70
N PHE A 302 5.69 -0.56 -23.14
CA PHE A 302 6.06 -1.72 -23.93
C PHE A 302 5.84 -3.00 -23.12
N PHE A 303 6.34 -3.03 -21.87
CA PHE A 303 6.16 -4.18 -21.00
C PHE A 303 4.69 -4.42 -20.60
N THR A 304 3.91 -3.37 -20.33
CA THR A 304 2.49 -3.54 -20.02
C THR A 304 1.68 -4.00 -21.24
N THR A 305 1.99 -3.50 -22.43
CA THR A 305 1.36 -3.95 -23.69
C THR A 305 1.73 -5.40 -24.02
N VAL A 306 3.00 -5.78 -23.91
CA VAL A 306 3.45 -7.17 -24.10
C VAL A 306 2.73 -8.10 -23.13
N MET A 307 2.64 -7.71 -21.85
CA MET A 307 1.87 -8.45 -20.84
C MET A 307 0.40 -8.62 -21.22
N LEU A 308 -0.25 -7.57 -21.72
CA LEU A 308 -1.65 -7.67 -22.15
C LEU A 308 -1.81 -8.64 -23.32
N VAL A 309 -0.94 -8.54 -24.34
CA VAL A 309 -0.98 -9.43 -25.50
C VAL A 309 -0.82 -10.90 -25.09
N ILE A 310 0.12 -11.21 -24.19
CA ILE A 310 0.31 -12.56 -23.67
C ILE A 310 -0.93 -13.05 -22.91
N ASN A 311 -1.57 -12.18 -22.13
CA ASN A 311 -2.74 -12.55 -21.35
C ASN A 311 -3.98 -12.77 -22.22
N ILE A 312 -4.12 -12.04 -23.33
CA ILE A 312 -5.19 -12.22 -24.31
C ILE A 312 -4.92 -13.42 -25.24
N ALA A 313 -3.67 -13.69 -25.57
CA ALA A 313 -3.31 -14.79 -26.45
C ALA A 313 -3.83 -16.13 -25.92
N ASN A 314 -4.26 -17.03 -26.81
CA ASN A 314 -4.82 -18.33 -26.44
C ASN A 314 -3.70 -19.34 -26.09
N ILE A 315 -2.88 -18.99 -25.10
CA ILE A 315 -1.74 -19.77 -24.61
C ILE A 315 -2.13 -20.49 -23.32
N HIS A 316 -1.56 -21.66 -23.08
CA HIS A 316 -1.76 -22.40 -21.84
C HIS A 316 -1.39 -21.55 -20.61
N PHE A 317 -2.20 -21.63 -19.54
CA PHE A 317 -2.10 -20.75 -18.37
C PHE A 317 -0.72 -20.76 -17.71
N ILE A 318 -0.10 -21.93 -17.59
CA ILE A 318 1.24 -22.08 -17.01
C ILE A 318 2.27 -21.26 -17.80
N PHE A 319 2.20 -21.29 -19.13
CA PHE A 319 3.08 -20.50 -19.98
C PHE A 319 2.83 -19.00 -19.82
N LYS A 320 1.56 -18.56 -19.70
CA LYS A 320 1.25 -17.16 -19.40
C LYS A 320 1.88 -16.71 -18.08
N LEU A 321 1.83 -17.53 -17.04
CA LEU A 321 2.45 -17.26 -15.75
C LEU A 321 3.98 -17.18 -15.85
N VAL A 322 4.62 -18.13 -16.52
CA VAL A 322 6.08 -18.18 -16.68
C VAL A 322 6.57 -16.95 -17.46
N ILE A 323 5.94 -16.62 -18.58
CA ILE A 323 6.32 -15.45 -19.39
C ILE A 323 6.07 -14.16 -18.60
N SER A 324 4.97 -14.08 -17.83
CA SER A 324 4.68 -12.94 -16.97
C SER A 324 5.75 -12.76 -15.88
N ALA A 325 6.13 -13.84 -15.18
CA ALA A 325 7.17 -13.81 -14.17
C ALA A 325 8.52 -13.42 -14.78
N PHE A 326 8.87 -13.95 -15.95
CA PHE A 326 10.07 -13.60 -16.69
C PHE A 326 10.11 -12.12 -17.06
N LEU A 327 9.02 -11.57 -17.60
CA LEU A 327 8.91 -10.15 -17.92
C LEU A 327 9.08 -9.25 -16.69
N ILE A 328 8.56 -9.64 -15.51
CA ILE A 328 8.78 -8.90 -14.26
C ILE A 328 10.27 -8.88 -13.89
N VAL A 329 10.95 -10.03 -13.99
CA VAL A 329 12.39 -10.14 -13.72
C VAL A 329 13.19 -9.29 -14.71
N VAL A 330 12.85 -9.34 -15.99
CA VAL A 330 13.49 -8.50 -17.03
C VAL A 330 13.24 -7.02 -16.73
N VAL A 331 12.01 -6.60 -16.43
CA VAL A 331 11.71 -5.21 -16.03
C VAL A 331 12.55 -4.81 -14.83
N PHE A 332 12.70 -5.67 -13.84
CA PHE A 332 13.49 -5.39 -12.64
C PHE A 332 14.98 -5.25 -12.95
N LEU A 333 15.56 -6.18 -13.70
CA LEU A 333 16.97 -6.14 -14.12
C LEU A 333 17.28 -4.93 -15.01
N VAL A 334 16.39 -4.64 -15.95
CA VAL A 334 16.50 -3.49 -16.85
C VAL A 334 16.28 -2.19 -16.06
N SER A 335 15.41 -2.18 -15.05
CA SER A 335 15.22 -1.04 -14.13
C SER A 335 16.47 -0.68 -13.34
N GLY A 336 17.27 -1.68 -12.95
CA GLY A 336 18.55 -1.48 -12.26
C GLY A 336 19.64 -0.89 -13.14
N LYS A 337 19.55 -1.04 -14.47
CA LYS A 337 20.46 -0.42 -15.45
C LYS A 337 20.04 0.98 -15.89
N PHE A 338 18.81 1.41 -15.57
CA PHE A 338 18.44 2.79 -15.78
C PHE A 338 18.97 3.60 -14.61
N ASN A 339 20.01 4.41 -14.85
CA ASN A 339 20.39 5.53 -14.00
C ASN A 339 19.19 6.49 -13.89
N LEU A 340 18.20 6.12 -13.07
CA LEU A 340 16.96 6.84 -12.84
C LEU A 340 17.23 8.26 -12.31
N PHE A 341 18.43 8.45 -11.75
CA PHE A 341 18.97 9.75 -11.35
C PHE A 341 20.35 9.96 -11.98
N ASN A 342 20.52 11.07 -12.70
CA ASN A 342 21.76 11.45 -13.37
C ASN A 342 22.24 12.81 -12.86
N LYS A 343 23.52 13.15 -13.07
CA LYS A 343 24.08 14.45 -12.65
C LYS A 343 23.28 15.65 -13.17
N ASN A 344 22.66 15.54 -14.34
CA ASN A 344 21.81 16.59 -14.92
C ASN A 344 20.53 16.86 -14.10
N ASP A 345 20.08 15.94 -13.24
CA ASP A 345 18.94 16.18 -12.34
C ASP A 345 19.28 17.12 -11.19
N VAL A 346 20.57 17.20 -10.83
CA VAL A 346 21.07 18.18 -9.86
C VAL A 346 20.92 19.58 -10.43
N GLU A 347 21.17 19.76 -11.72
CA GLU A 347 21.01 21.01 -12.44
C GLU A 347 19.52 21.42 -12.54
N LEU A 348 18.66 20.44 -12.79
CA LEU A 348 17.21 20.62 -12.80
C LEU A 348 16.67 21.04 -11.42
N LEU A 349 17.17 20.41 -10.35
CA LEU A 349 16.86 20.81 -8.97
C LEU A 349 17.43 22.18 -8.63
N ASN A 350 18.58 22.56 -9.19
CA ASN A 350 19.16 23.89 -9.03
C ASN A 350 18.28 24.99 -9.60
N ASN A 351 17.57 24.71 -10.69
CA ASN A 351 16.64 25.65 -11.31
C ASN A 351 15.25 25.70 -10.64
N ILE A 352 14.94 24.76 -9.74
CA ILE A 352 13.70 24.78 -8.98
C ILE A 352 13.87 25.60 -7.70
N ASN A 353 13.00 26.58 -7.51
CA ASN A 353 13.02 27.44 -6.33
C ASN A 353 12.42 26.68 -5.14
N MET A 354 13.28 26.18 -4.24
CA MET A 354 12.89 25.39 -3.08
C MET A 354 13.75 25.72 -1.86
N PRO A 355 13.28 25.45 -0.63
CA PRO A 355 14.06 25.72 0.58
C PRO A 355 15.44 25.08 0.54
N GLN A 356 16.50 25.84 0.85
CA GLN A 356 17.90 25.42 0.66
C GLN A 356 18.24 24.09 1.35
N LEU A 357 17.61 23.82 2.50
CA LEU A 357 17.80 22.59 3.27
C LEU A 357 17.25 21.36 2.54
N VAL A 358 16.08 21.49 1.90
CA VAL A 358 15.46 20.43 1.09
C VAL A 358 16.28 20.19 -0.18
N LYS A 359 16.72 21.27 -0.82
CA LYS A 359 17.57 21.23 -2.01
C LYS A 359 18.86 20.46 -1.76
N LYS A 360 19.56 20.77 -0.67
CA LYS A 360 20.80 20.09 -0.26
C LYS A 360 20.59 18.58 -0.02
N ILE A 361 19.48 18.19 0.61
CA ILE A 361 19.15 16.78 0.86
C ILE A 361 18.89 16.02 -0.45
N TYR A 362 18.13 16.60 -1.38
CA TYR A 362 17.84 15.95 -2.66
C TYR A 362 19.08 15.82 -3.55
N ILE A 363 19.91 16.86 -3.61
CA ILE A 363 21.18 16.83 -4.37
C ILE A 363 22.13 15.79 -3.79
N PHE A 364 22.21 15.66 -2.47
CA PHE A 364 23.00 14.64 -1.80
C PHE A 364 22.51 13.21 -2.15
N LEU A 365 21.20 12.97 -2.09
CA LEU A 365 20.61 11.67 -2.43
C LEU A 365 20.84 11.28 -3.90
N ILE A 366 20.77 12.25 -4.81
CA ILE A 366 21.03 12.04 -6.25
C ILE A 366 22.50 11.74 -6.49
N ARG A 367 23.44 12.48 -5.86
CA ARG A 367 24.88 12.21 -5.99
C ARG A 367 25.24 10.79 -5.54
N VAL A 368 24.75 10.37 -4.38
CA VAL A 368 24.96 9.02 -3.83
C VAL A 368 24.35 7.93 -4.74
N SER A 369 23.26 8.23 -5.44
CA SER A 369 22.63 7.30 -6.39
C SER A 369 23.32 7.25 -7.76
N SER A 370 24.13 8.25 -8.12
CA SER A 370 24.75 8.40 -9.44
C SER A 370 26.23 7.96 -9.50
N GLU A 371 26.82 7.63 -8.34
CA GLU A 371 28.22 7.16 -8.21
C GLU A 371 28.35 5.63 -8.16
N LYS A 372 27.29 4.89 -8.49
CA LYS A 372 27.30 3.45 -8.78
C LYS A 372 26.84 3.23 -10.21
#